data_AF-A0A955T787-F1
#
_entry.id   AF-A0A955T787-F1
#
_cell.length_a   1.000
_cell.length_b   1.000
_cell.length_c   1.000
_cell.angle_alpha   90.00
_cell.angle_beta   90.00
_cell.angle_gamma   90.00
#
_symmetry.space_group_name_H-M   'P 1'
#
loop_
_entity.id
_entity.type
_entity.pdbx_description
1 polymer ?
#
loop_
_entity_poly.entity_id
_entity_poly.type
_entity_poly.pdbx_seq_one_letter_code
_entity_poly.pdbx_strand_id
1 'polypeptide(L)'
;MNSLRYLCLTLLMLSVHAVAMPKVESVSFHWPNDTVRFYHAKVALSPSDATYTILDSTFEDSNEVFVPFIEGKMWQREFMRHEGGSINENIPADKAVELCVRCPWENGKQHHFQLNLFDGASSRPHTLDFEGTAPDQGGWPFPGWAYHRVLVLAEDFGVDQPKSPQLQFISEEADKIGSWEKELRIAKINPDTGDVQEIPSQVLYVNEKADEPEKEKVYSTCQVAFLADVEAGGKGFYGFFYGNPEAKASSYPTDLTLSEKDGMKWIENDFYKISLHPKSGQINGFYTKKFAKGDKKGLYNETYPLHYNPDVWPRGRNWSHVSDWNPPPNVSTTAGPVCVVHRRWGPLPWTPEIETEVVYHFFRETPYVLVESTMDIQDDIVANALRNEEVVVHPETEIDSVGWKRRNGEIRYKPAELEPGLSRGMLGIVEPDAPYVCLADDQAGFGMAGIRL
;
A
#
# COMPACT_ATOMS: atom_id res chain seq x y z
N MET A 1 22.72 86.14 48.00
CA MET A 1 24.01 85.45 47.87
C MET A 1 23.75 83.97 47.65
N ASN A 2 24.31 83.42 46.56
CA ASN A 2 24.63 82.00 46.29
C ASN A 2 23.45 80.99 46.32
N SER A 3 23.29 80.03 45.41
CA SER A 3 24.16 79.43 44.39
C SER A 3 23.29 78.62 43.40
N LEU A 4 23.57 78.69 42.09
CA LEU A 4 23.16 77.68 41.13
C LEU A 4 24.12 76.47 41.22
N ARG A 5 23.58 75.25 41.28
CA ARG A 5 24.31 74.00 41.02
C ARG A 5 23.81 73.40 39.70
N TYR A 6 24.74 73.14 38.81
CA TYR A 6 24.55 72.41 37.55
C TYR A 6 24.36 70.90 37.82
N LEU A 7 23.36 70.30 37.18
CA LEU A 7 23.18 68.85 37.07
C LEU A 7 23.76 68.41 35.72
N CYS A 8 24.74 67.50 35.77
CA CYS A 8 25.35 66.91 34.59
C CYS A 8 24.48 65.74 34.12
N LEU A 9 23.86 65.85 32.93
CA LEU A 9 23.17 64.75 32.27
C LEU A 9 24.22 63.88 31.55
N THR A 10 24.30 62.60 31.93
CA THR A 10 25.00 61.58 31.13
C THR A 10 23.97 60.85 30.28
N LEU A 11 23.95 61.13 28.97
CA LEU A 11 23.19 60.31 28.00
C LEU A 11 23.87 58.94 27.88
N LEU A 12 23.23 57.89 28.40
CA LEU A 12 23.49 56.52 27.96
C LEU A 12 22.77 56.33 26.60
N MET A 13 23.54 56.34 25.51
CA MET A 13 23.08 55.78 24.24
C MET A 13 22.95 54.26 24.41
N LEU A 14 21.71 53.77 24.55
CA LEU A 14 21.38 52.37 24.32
C LEU A 14 21.58 52.10 22.82
N SER A 15 22.68 51.43 22.49
CA SER A 15 22.86 50.82 21.17
C SER A 15 21.80 49.72 21.04
N VAL A 16 20.75 49.98 20.26
CA VAL A 16 19.84 48.95 19.77
C VAL A 16 20.70 48.03 18.90
N HIS A 17 21.12 46.88 19.44
CA HIS A 17 21.74 45.85 18.62
C HIS A 17 20.66 45.39 17.64
N ALA A 18 20.94 45.53 16.35
CA ALA A 18 20.05 45.04 15.32
C ALA A 18 19.96 43.52 15.47
N VAL A 19 18.74 43.02 15.70
CA VAL A 19 18.45 41.58 15.72
C VAL A 19 18.86 41.00 14.36
N ALA A 20 19.79 40.04 14.36
CA ALA A 20 20.15 39.35 13.13
C ALA A 20 19.05 38.35 12.75
N MET A 21 18.32 38.65 11.69
CA MET A 21 17.41 37.71 11.04
C MET A 21 18.18 36.54 10.41
N PRO A 22 17.56 35.36 10.30
CA PRO A 22 18.20 34.20 9.70
C PRO A 22 18.54 34.49 8.23
N LYS A 23 19.64 33.90 7.76
CA LYS A 23 20.08 33.97 6.37
C LYS A 23 20.08 32.58 5.75
N VAL A 24 19.91 32.51 4.44
CA VAL A 24 20.09 31.25 3.71
C VAL A 24 21.57 30.91 3.67
N GLU A 25 21.93 29.76 4.22
CA GLU A 25 23.30 29.23 4.22
C GLU A 25 23.54 28.31 3.02
N SER A 26 22.56 27.48 2.67
CA SER A 26 22.65 26.58 1.51
C SER A 26 21.28 26.13 1.03
N VAL A 27 21.21 25.74 -0.23
CA VAL A 27 20.08 25.03 -0.85
C VAL A 27 20.62 23.72 -1.42
N SER A 28 19.96 22.61 -1.10
CA SER A 28 20.32 21.27 -1.58
C SER A 28 19.06 20.51 -1.99
N PHE A 29 19.18 19.55 -2.91
CA PHE A 29 18.04 18.85 -3.49
C PHE A 29 18.13 17.37 -3.12
N HIS A 30 17.01 16.81 -2.68
CA HIS A 30 16.98 15.50 -2.03
C HIS A 30 15.78 14.68 -2.48
N TRP A 31 16.03 13.38 -2.62
CA TRP A 31 15.01 12.39 -2.92
C TRP A 31 14.14 12.12 -1.70
N PRO A 32 12.96 11.49 -1.90
CA PRO A 32 12.20 10.95 -0.80
C PRO A 32 13.05 10.01 0.06
N ASN A 33 12.98 10.21 1.37
CA ASN A 33 13.63 9.37 2.37
C ASN A 33 12.67 9.14 3.56
N ASP A 34 13.16 8.51 4.62
CA ASP A 34 12.34 8.13 5.77
C ASP A 34 11.72 9.35 6.49
N THR A 35 12.46 10.47 6.50
CA THR A 35 12.08 11.72 7.17
C THR A 35 11.20 12.61 6.29
N VAL A 36 11.56 12.77 5.02
CA VAL A 36 10.86 13.63 4.06
C VAL A 36 10.42 12.78 2.86
N ARG A 37 9.13 12.47 2.81
CA ARG A 37 8.55 11.49 1.86
C ARG A 37 8.10 12.15 0.55
N PHE A 38 8.85 13.13 0.07
CA PHE A 38 8.65 13.76 -1.24
C PHE A 38 9.96 14.33 -1.79
N TYR A 39 10.02 14.51 -3.12
CA TYR A 39 11.14 15.21 -3.76
C TYR A 39 11.15 16.65 -3.25
N HIS A 40 12.29 17.08 -2.69
CA HIS A 40 12.34 18.35 -1.99
C HIS A 40 13.65 19.11 -2.18
N ALA A 41 13.56 20.43 -2.10
CA ALA A 41 14.68 21.28 -1.82
C ALA A 41 14.75 21.48 -0.29
N LYS A 42 15.95 21.33 0.25
CA LYS A 42 16.31 21.58 1.64
C LYS A 42 17.09 22.89 1.71
N VAL A 43 16.50 23.88 2.37
CA VAL A 43 17.07 25.22 2.59
C VAL A 43 17.56 25.30 4.03
N ALA A 44 18.87 25.43 4.22
CA ALA A 44 19.46 25.62 5.53
C ALA A 44 19.45 27.12 5.89
N LEU A 45 18.88 27.45 7.04
CA LEU A 45 18.86 28.80 7.60
C LEU A 45 19.81 28.90 8.79
N SER A 46 20.58 29.99 8.82
CA SER A 46 21.42 30.32 9.96
C SER A 46 20.57 30.57 11.20
N PRO A 47 21.10 30.35 12.42
CA PRO A 47 20.44 30.80 13.64
C PRO A 47 20.07 32.29 13.59
N SER A 48 18.95 32.63 14.21
CA SER A 48 18.45 33.99 14.37
C SER A 48 18.63 34.46 15.81
N ASP A 49 18.91 35.75 16.03
CA ASP A 49 19.00 36.34 17.37
C ASP A 49 17.61 36.48 18.04
N ALA A 50 16.53 36.32 17.28
CA ALA A 50 15.17 36.37 17.78
C ALA A 50 14.27 35.31 17.15
N THR A 51 13.16 35.04 17.83
CA THR A 51 12.07 34.21 17.33
C THR A 51 11.44 34.85 16.10
N TYR A 52 11.17 34.05 15.07
CA TYR A 52 10.51 34.50 13.85
C TYR A 52 9.43 33.51 13.39
N THR A 53 8.54 33.94 12.51
CA THR A 53 7.49 33.11 11.91
C THR A 53 7.66 33.08 10.39
N ILE A 54 7.32 31.98 9.74
CA ILE A 54 7.21 31.92 8.27
C ILE A 54 5.78 32.32 7.91
N LEU A 55 5.62 33.48 7.28
CA LEU A 55 4.31 34.00 6.88
C LEU A 55 3.82 33.32 5.61
N ASP A 56 4.66 33.28 4.59
CA ASP A 56 4.36 32.64 3.33
C ASP A 56 5.67 32.30 2.61
N SER A 57 5.55 31.51 1.57
CA SER A 57 6.69 31.03 0.81
C SER A 57 6.29 30.66 -0.61
N THR A 58 7.18 30.96 -1.56
CA THR A 58 6.98 30.63 -2.96
C THR A 58 8.15 29.83 -3.51
N PHE A 59 7.82 28.97 -4.48
CA PHE A 59 8.74 28.25 -5.34
C PHE A 59 8.24 28.42 -6.77
N GLU A 60 9.09 28.95 -7.66
CA GLU A 60 8.71 29.23 -9.07
C GLU A 60 7.37 30.00 -9.17
N ASP A 61 7.24 31.09 -8.40
CA ASP A 61 6.05 31.94 -8.31
C ASP A 61 4.77 31.27 -7.78
N SER A 62 4.84 30.01 -7.36
CA SER A 62 3.72 29.26 -6.78
C SER A 62 3.84 29.20 -5.27
N ASN A 63 2.73 29.43 -4.55
CA ASN A 63 2.70 29.26 -3.10
C ASN A 63 2.95 27.79 -2.75
N GLU A 64 4.01 27.54 -1.98
CA GLU A 64 4.40 26.21 -1.56
C GLU A 64 4.64 26.18 -0.06
N VAL A 65 4.42 25.02 0.57
CA VAL A 65 4.60 24.86 2.02
C VAL A 65 6.03 24.43 2.32
N PHE A 66 6.77 25.26 3.06
CA PHE A 66 8.12 24.95 3.53
C PHE A 66 8.04 24.32 4.92
N VAL A 67 8.27 23.02 5.02
CA VAL A 67 8.18 22.29 6.29
C VAL A 67 9.46 22.51 7.11
N PRO A 68 9.40 23.13 8.30
CA PRO A 68 10.59 23.37 9.11
C PRO A 68 11.03 22.11 9.88
N PHE A 69 12.33 21.92 9.99
CA PHE A 69 13.01 20.91 10.79
C PHE A 69 14.02 21.58 11.71
N ILE A 70 13.97 21.23 13.00
CA ILE A 70 14.90 21.72 14.02
C ILE A 70 15.50 20.50 14.69
N GLU A 71 16.84 20.44 14.74
CA GLU A 71 17.58 19.30 15.32
C GLU A 71 17.15 17.95 14.72
N GLY A 72 16.91 17.93 13.41
CA GLY A 72 16.51 16.73 12.65
C GLY A 72 15.07 16.28 12.87
N LYS A 73 14.26 17.03 13.62
CA LYS A 73 12.85 16.73 13.87
C LYS A 73 11.96 17.72 13.16
N MET A 74 10.92 17.22 12.51
CA MET A 74 9.89 18.07 11.93
C MET A 74 9.31 18.95 13.04
N TRP A 75 9.39 20.26 12.83
CA TRP A 75 8.88 21.24 13.75
C TRP A 75 7.41 21.46 13.43
N GLN A 76 6.56 20.66 14.08
CA GLN A 76 5.11 20.82 14.05
C GLN A 76 4.54 20.65 15.46
N ARG A 77 3.72 21.61 15.87
CA ARG A 77 2.74 21.47 16.96
C ARG A 77 1.35 21.44 16.32
N GLU A 78 0.91 20.23 15.96
CA GLU A 78 -0.46 19.90 15.51
C GLU A 78 -1.08 20.85 14.46
N PHE A 79 -0.97 20.57 13.15
CA PHE A 79 -2.06 20.87 12.20
C PHE A 79 -1.84 20.12 10.87
N MET A 80 -2.47 18.95 10.75
CA MET A 80 -2.84 18.40 9.44
C MET A 80 -4.26 18.88 9.13
N ARG A 81 -4.46 19.39 7.90
CA ARG A 81 -5.68 20.00 7.32
C ARG A 81 -5.82 21.50 7.58
N HIS A 82 -5.32 22.31 6.65
CA HIS A 82 -6.16 23.14 5.77
C HIS A 82 -5.31 23.68 4.61
N GLU A 83 -5.88 23.62 3.41
CA GLU A 83 -5.31 24.17 2.18
C GLU A 83 -4.95 25.65 2.37
N GLY A 84 -3.71 26.02 2.01
CA GLY A 84 -3.29 27.42 1.89
C GLY A 84 -2.97 28.18 3.18
N GLY A 85 -2.82 27.50 4.32
CA GLY A 85 -2.49 28.14 5.60
C GLY A 85 -0.99 28.36 5.80
N SER A 86 -0.60 29.56 6.19
CA SER A 86 0.75 29.88 6.68
C SER A 86 1.13 29.01 7.88
N ILE A 87 2.40 28.62 7.97
CA ILE A 87 2.95 27.96 9.17
C ILE A 87 3.13 29.05 10.22
N ASN A 88 2.04 29.40 10.91
CA ASN A 88 2.04 30.37 12.01
C ASN A 88 2.70 29.79 13.30
N GLU A 89 3.81 29.06 13.15
CA GLU A 89 4.59 28.56 14.27
C GLU A 89 5.86 29.41 14.45
N ASN A 90 6.07 29.83 15.69
CA ASN A 90 7.25 30.59 16.08
C ASN A 90 8.49 29.67 16.07
N ILE A 91 9.42 29.94 15.17
CA ILE A 91 10.73 29.32 15.13
C ILE A 91 11.60 29.95 16.23
N PRO A 92 12.14 29.17 17.18
CA PRO A 92 12.93 29.69 18.28
C PRO A 92 14.23 30.37 17.83
N ALA A 93 14.63 31.40 18.57
CA ALA A 93 15.97 32.00 18.47
C ALA A 93 17.09 30.98 18.70
N ASP A 94 18.29 31.29 18.22
CA ASP A 94 19.53 30.51 18.39
C ASP A 94 19.48 29.07 17.86
N LYS A 95 18.46 28.72 17.07
CA LYS A 95 18.35 27.41 16.43
C LYS A 95 18.58 27.51 14.93
N ALA A 96 19.46 26.65 14.42
CA ALA A 96 19.54 26.39 12.99
C ALA A 96 18.28 25.65 12.55
N VAL A 97 17.76 26.01 11.38
CA VAL A 97 16.52 25.45 10.82
C VAL A 97 16.79 24.94 9.41
N GLU A 98 16.27 23.75 9.13
CA GLU A 98 16.23 23.21 7.77
C GLU A 98 14.80 23.29 7.28
N LEU A 99 14.55 23.96 6.16
CA LEU A 99 13.23 24.02 5.54
C LEU A 99 13.18 23.08 4.34
N CYS A 100 12.21 22.17 4.32
CA CYS A 100 11.98 21.25 3.21
C CYS A 100 10.75 21.69 2.42
N VAL A 101 10.93 22.04 1.16
CA VAL A 101 9.85 22.43 0.23
C VAL A 101 9.72 21.40 -0.88
N ARG A 102 8.49 21.06 -1.27
CA ARG A 102 8.25 20.16 -2.40
C ARG A 102 8.86 20.76 -3.67
N CYS A 103 9.75 20.01 -4.30
CA CYS A 103 10.50 20.45 -5.46
C CYS A 103 10.75 19.24 -6.37
N PRO A 104 9.87 18.95 -7.34
CA PRO A 104 10.16 17.98 -8.39
C PRO A 104 11.12 18.62 -9.41
N TRP A 105 12.41 18.68 -9.09
CA TRP A 105 13.39 19.43 -9.87
C TRP A 105 13.73 18.78 -11.22
N GLU A 106 14.15 19.60 -12.18
CA GLU A 106 14.79 19.13 -13.41
C GLU A 106 16.32 19.18 -13.23
N ASN A 107 17.02 18.23 -13.83
CA ASN A 107 18.48 18.14 -13.70
C ASN A 107 19.18 19.43 -14.18
N GLY A 108 20.07 19.97 -13.36
CA GLY A 108 20.86 21.17 -13.66
C GLY A 108 20.06 22.48 -13.69
N LYS A 109 18.75 22.44 -13.42
CA LYS A 109 17.90 23.62 -13.45
C LYS A 109 18.16 24.52 -12.24
N GLN A 110 18.26 25.82 -12.49
CA GLN A 110 18.25 26.81 -11.44
C GLN A 110 16.81 27.08 -11.03
N HIS A 111 16.58 27.11 -9.72
CA HIS A 111 15.28 27.30 -9.11
C HIS A 111 15.26 28.56 -8.24
N HIS A 112 14.14 29.28 -8.30
CA HIS A 112 13.91 30.49 -7.50
C HIS A 112 13.00 30.21 -6.30
N PHE A 113 13.36 30.78 -5.15
CA PHE A 113 12.64 30.62 -3.89
C PHE A 113 12.48 31.97 -3.19
N GLN A 114 11.33 32.16 -2.57
CA GLN A 114 11.07 33.30 -1.69
C GLN A 114 10.51 32.83 -0.35
N LEU A 115 11.02 33.40 0.74
CA LEU A 115 10.52 33.20 2.10
C LEU A 115 10.16 34.55 2.71
N ASN A 116 8.90 34.73 3.09
CA ASN A 116 8.47 35.90 3.83
C ASN A 116 8.38 35.54 5.31
N LEU A 117 9.23 36.19 6.11
CA LEU A 117 9.37 35.97 7.54
C LEU A 117 8.76 37.14 8.32
N PHE A 118 8.26 36.88 9.51
CA PHE A 118 7.87 37.90 10.48
C PHE A 118 8.79 37.86 11.68
N ASP A 119 9.46 38.97 11.96
CA ASP A 119 10.24 39.14 13.18
C ASP A 119 9.32 39.53 14.34
N GLY A 120 9.19 38.62 15.32
CA GLY A 120 8.37 38.86 16.51
C GLY A 120 8.91 39.99 17.40
N ALA A 121 10.22 40.29 17.35
CA ALA A 121 10.85 41.32 18.16
C ALA A 121 10.69 42.72 17.55
N SER A 122 10.86 42.88 16.24
CA SER A 122 10.72 44.19 15.57
C SER A 122 9.33 44.45 14.97
N SER A 123 8.44 43.44 14.94
CA SER A 123 7.12 43.51 14.28
C SER A 123 7.21 43.94 12.82
N ARG A 124 8.25 43.49 12.10
CA ARG A 124 8.48 43.82 10.69
C ARG A 124 8.57 42.55 9.84
N PRO A 125 8.02 42.59 8.60
CA PRO A 125 8.27 41.54 7.64
C PRO A 125 9.71 41.60 7.12
N HIS A 126 10.26 40.43 6.81
CA HIS A 126 11.56 40.26 6.21
C HIS A 126 11.48 39.23 5.08
N THR A 127 11.94 39.58 3.89
CA THR A 127 11.90 38.68 2.72
C THR A 127 13.30 38.16 2.45
N LEU A 128 13.43 36.84 2.37
CA LEU A 128 14.60 36.17 1.81
C LEU A 128 14.26 35.76 0.38
N ASP A 129 15.06 36.22 -0.57
CA ASP A 129 14.94 35.92 -2.00
C ASP A 129 16.27 35.29 -2.43
N PHE A 130 16.21 34.06 -2.96
CA PHE A 130 17.40 33.26 -3.21
C PHE A 130 17.17 32.20 -4.29
N GLU A 131 18.27 31.67 -4.80
CA GLU A 131 18.29 30.67 -5.86
C GLU A 131 19.04 29.41 -5.40
N GLY A 132 18.65 28.27 -5.96
CA GLY A 132 19.36 27.00 -5.82
C GLY A 132 19.48 26.29 -7.17
N THR A 133 20.67 25.77 -7.48
CA THR A 133 20.87 24.98 -8.70
C THR A 133 20.76 23.49 -8.38
N ALA A 134 19.83 22.81 -9.05
CA ALA A 134 19.64 21.39 -8.91
C ALA A 134 20.85 20.59 -9.45
N PRO A 135 21.13 19.40 -8.88
CA PRO A 135 22.15 18.50 -9.43
C PRO A 135 21.86 18.11 -10.87
N ASP A 136 22.89 17.73 -11.63
CA ASP A 136 22.77 17.27 -13.02
C ASP A 136 22.10 15.89 -13.17
N GLN A 137 21.79 15.21 -12.07
CA GLN A 137 21.21 13.87 -12.03
C GLN A 137 20.22 13.71 -10.86
N GLY A 138 19.38 12.67 -10.93
CA GLY A 138 18.44 12.32 -9.87
C GLY A 138 17.19 13.19 -9.77
N GLY A 139 16.96 14.09 -10.73
CA GLY A 139 15.73 14.87 -10.82
C GLY A 139 14.48 14.05 -11.06
N TRP A 140 13.38 14.76 -11.27
CA TRP A 140 12.05 14.19 -11.39
C TRP A 140 12.00 13.07 -12.46
N PRO A 141 11.66 11.82 -12.05
CA PRO A 141 11.84 10.66 -12.91
C PRO A 141 10.73 10.46 -13.95
N PHE A 142 9.59 11.14 -13.83
CA PHE A 142 8.42 10.99 -14.70
C PHE A 142 8.02 12.32 -15.37
N PRO A 143 8.73 12.76 -16.44
CA PRO A 143 8.38 13.99 -17.16
C PRO A 143 6.91 14.02 -17.60
N GLY A 144 6.21 15.10 -17.28
CA GLY A 144 4.79 15.29 -17.57
C GLY A 144 3.84 14.84 -16.45
N TRP A 145 4.31 14.09 -15.47
CA TRP A 145 3.54 13.80 -14.25
C TRP A 145 3.71 14.92 -13.24
N ALA A 146 2.59 15.51 -12.80
CA ALA A 146 2.60 16.65 -11.89
C ALA A 146 2.65 16.26 -10.40
N TYR A 147 2.16 15.06 -10.07
CA TYR A 147 1.91 14.68 -8.69
C TYR A 147 2.56 13.36 -8.30
N HIS A 148 2.90 13.24 -7.03
CA HIS A 148 3.30 11.98 -6.44
C HIS A 148 2.92 11.81 -4.98
N ARG A 149 2.92 10.56 -4.52
CA ARG A 149 2.93 10.14 -3.12
C ARG A 149 4.00 9.09 -2.91
N VAL A 150 4.49 8.94 -1.69
CA VAL A 150 5.50 7.93 -1.36
C VAL A 150 4.96 7.01 -0.27
N LEU A 151 4.91 5.73 -0.60
CA LEU A 151 4.65 4.64 0.34
C LEU A 151 5.98 4.08 0.81
N VAL A 152 6.10 3.89 2.13
CA VAL A 152 7.25 3.22 2.74
C VAL A 152 6.74 1.93 3.35
N LEU A 153 7.24 0.81 2.84
CA LEU A 153 6.99 -0.52 3.40
C LEU A 153 8.17 -0.88 4.30
N ALA A 154 7.89 -1.37 5.50
CA ALA A 154 8.89 -1.84 6.45
C ALA A 154 8.68 -3.33 6.72
N GLU A 155 9.77 -4.09 6.79
CA GLU A 155 9.77 -5.49 7.18
C GLU A 155 10.41 -5.61 8.56
N ASP A 156 9.60 -5.90 9.57
CA ASP A 156 10.03 -5.86 10.97
C ASP A 156 10.35 -7.26 11.55
N PHE A 157 10.14 -8.33 10.79
CA PHE A 157 10.22 -9.72 11.27
C PHE A 157 11.50 -10.45 10.83
N GLY A 158 12.37 -9.81 10.05
CA GLY A 158 13.65 -10.35 9.61
C GLY A 158 13.53 -11.41 8.51
N VAL A 159 12.52 -11.30 7.64
CA VAL A 159 12.26 -12.24 6.54
C VAL A 159 12.21 -11.48 5.23
N ASP A 160 12.99 -11.91 4.23
CA ASP A 160 12.92 -11.33 2.90
C ASP A 160 11.51 -11.49 2.29
N GLN A 161 10.98 -10.40 1.75
CA GLN A 161 9.68 -10.35 1.09
C GLN A 161 9.86 -9.97 -0.39
N PRO A 162 10.52 -10.81 -1.21
CA PRO A 162 10.67 -10.53 -2.64
C PRO A 162 9.33 -10.70 -3.35
N LYS A 163 9.01 -9.76 -4.24
CA LYS A 163 7.81 -9.76 -5.08
C LYS A 163 6.51 -9.96 -4.28
N SER A 164 6.47 -9.42 -3.06
CA SER A 164 5.33 -9.47 -2.18
C SER A 164 4.16 -8.66 -2.76
N PRO A 165 3.00 -9.27 -3.04
CA PRO A 165 1.84 -8.57 -3.56
C PRO A 165 1.34 -7.47 -2.64
N GLN A 166 1.10 -6.30 -3.21
CA GLN A 166 0.58 -5.14 -2.52
C GLN A 166 -0.73 -4.70 -3.17
N LEU A 167 -1.76 -4.48 -2.35
CA LEU A 167 -3.04 -3.90 -2.73
C LEU A 167 -3.23 -2.63 -1.92
N GLN A 168 -3.16 -1.48 -2.58
CA GLN A 168 -3.17 -0.17 -1.91
C GLN A 168 -4.27 0.72 -2.47
N PHE A 169 -4.88 1.55 -1.61
CA PHE A 169 -5.80 2.59 -2.04
C PHE A 169 -5.06 3.93 -2.12
N ILE A 170 -5.31 4.68 -3.19
CA ILE A 170 -4.87 6.06 -3.35
C ILE A 170 -6.06 6.93 -3.72
N SER A 171 -6.16 8.09 -3.09
CA SER A 171 -7.20 9.09 -3.32
C SER A 171 -6.57 10.43 -3.65
N GLU A 172 -7.16 11.15 -4.58
CA GLU A 172 -6.78 12.51 -4.94
C GLU A 172 -8.01 13.31 -5.39
N GLU A 173 -7.93 14.63 -5.35
CA GLU A 173 -8.94 15.50 -5.97
C GLU A 173 -9.18 15.07 -7.43
N ALA A 174 -10.45 14.88 -7.81
CA ALA A 174 -10.83 14.27 -9.08
C ALA A 174 -10.41 15.12 -10.30
N ASP A 175 -10.28 16.43 -10.15
CA ASP A 175 -9.83 17.33 -11.22
C ASP A 175 -8.34 17.19 -11.54
N LYS A 176 -7.54 16.59 -10.64
CA LYS A 176 -6.11 16.29 -10.86
C LYS A 176 -5.87 15.00 -11.62
N ILE A 177 -6.91 14.19 -11.87
CA ILE A 177 -6.82 12.87 -12.49
C ILE A 177 -7.78 12.79 -13.68
N GLY A 178 -7.25 12.61 -14.89
CA GLY A 178 -8.08 12.27 -16.04
C GLY A 178 -8.43 10.79 -16.08
N SER A 179 -7.47 9.91 -15.78
CA SER A 179 -7.68 8.45 -15.73
C SER A 179 -6.60 7.72 -14.93
N TRP A 180 -6.95 7.12 -13.80
CA TRP A 180 -6.01 6.32 -13.00
C TRP A 180 -5.32 5.21 -13.82
N GLU A 181 -6.05 4.50 -14.68
CA GLU A 181 -5.50 3.42 -15.51
C GLU A 181 -4.42 3.90 -16.48
N LYS A 182 -4.56 5.12 -17.01
CA LYS A 182 -3.60 5.70 -17.94
C LYS A 182 -2.45 6.37 -17.22
N GLU A 183 -2.74 7.03 -16.12
CA GLU A 183 -1.82 7.97 -15.48
C GLU A 183 -1.02 7.34 -14.35
N LEU A 184 -1.56 6.40 -13.59
CA LEU A 184 -0.84 5.91 -12.42
C LEU A 184 0.42 5.14 -12.84
N ARG A 185 1.55 5.55 -12.28
CA ARG A 185 2.84 4.83 -12.34
C ARG A 185 3.34 4.57 -10.94
N ILE A 186 3.89 3.38 -10.72
CA ILE A 186 4.57 3.04 -9.48
C ILE A 186 6.03 2.79 -9.79
N ALA A 187 6.92 3.34 -8.96
CA ALA A 187 8.35 3.09 -9.07
C ALA A 187 8.98 2.83 -7.71
N LYS A 188 9.94 1.92 -7.67
CA LYS A 188 10.84 1.76 -6.51
C LYS A 188 11.85 2.91 -6.53
N ILE A 189 12.06 3.53 -5.37
CA ILE A 189 13.00 4.63 -5.16
C ILE A 189 14.12 4.11 -4.26
N ASN A 190 15.37 4.28 -4.67
CA ASN A 190 16.50 4.13 -3.79
C ASN A 190 16.71 5.46 -3.03
N PRO A 191 16.49 5.50 -1.69
CA PRO A 191 16.61 6.75 -0.94
C PRO A 191 18.06 7.26 -0.83
N ASP A 192 19.06 6.40 -1.03
CA ASP A 192 20.48 6.76 -0.90
C ASP A 192 21.08 7.28 -2.22
N THR A 193 20.66 6.71 -3.35
CA THR A 193 21.19 7.07 -4.68
C THR A 193 20.24 7.92 -5.51
N GLY A 194 18.94 7.93 -5.16
CA GLY A 194 17.90 8.55 -5.97
C GLY A 194 17.48 7.76 -7.19
N ASP A 195 18.01 6.54 -7.38
CA ASP A 195 17.65 5.71 -8.53
C ASP A 195 16.16 5.36 -8.47
N VAL A 196 15.49 5.52 -9.61
CA VAL A 196 14.06 5.25 -9.75
C VAL A 196 13.85 4.19 -10.81
N GLN A 197 13.14 3.14 -10.44
CA GLN A 197 12.79 2.05 -11.33
C GLN A 197 11.29 1.87 -11.35
N GLU A 198 10.65 2.18 -12.49
CA GLU A 198 9.24 1.85 -12.72
C GLU A 198 9.03 0.34 -12.56
N ILE A 199 7.97 -0.02 -11.84
CA ILE A 199 7.57 -1.42 -11.63
C ILE A 199 6.15 -1.64 -12.17
N PRO A 200 5.83 -2.87 -12.63
CA PRO A 200 4.48 -3.19 -13.08
C PRO A 200 3.43 -2.87 -12.02
N SER A 201 2.43 -2.10 -12.41
CA SER A 201 1.28 -1.73 -11.59
C SER A 201 -0.02 -1.95 -12.36
N GLN A 202 -1.13 -2.12 -11.64
CA GLN A 202 -2.44 -2.32 -12.25
C GLN A 202 -3.53 -1.70 -11.37
N VAL A 203 -4.31 -0.80 -11.93
CA VAL A 203 -5.52 -0.29 -11.28
C VAL A 203 -6.60 -1.38 -11.35
N LEU A 204 -7.25 -1.66 -10.21
CA LEU A 204 -8.25 -2.73 -10.08
C LEU A 204 -9.68 -2.22 -9.99
N TYR A 205 -9.82 -1.07 -9.36
CA TYR A 205 -11.10 -0.47 -9.01
C TYR A 205 -10.90 1.05 -8.95
N VAL A 206 -11.89 1.79 -9.44
CA VAL A 206 -11.95 3.25 -9.34
C VAL A 206 -13.33 3.63 -8.81
N ASN A 207 -13.36 4.60 -7.90
CA ASN A 207 -14.57 5.21 -7.41
C ASN A 207 -14.40 6.72 -7.30
N GLU A 208 -15.45 7.46 -7.63
CA GLU A 208 -15.52 8.90 -7.41
C GLU A 208 -16.62 9.18 -6.41
N LYS A 209 -16.27 9.88 -5.33
CA LYS A 209 -17.22 10.31 -4.32
C LYS A 209 -17.04 11.80 -4.07
N ALA A 210 -18.15 12.52 -3.99
CA ALA A 210 -18.19 13.78 -3.30
C ALA A 210 -18.28 13.49 -1.80
N ASP A 211 -17.42 14.09 -0.97
CA ASP A 211 -17.79 14.29 0.43
C ASP A 211 -18.88 15.37 0.41
N GLU A 212 -20.10 15.00 0.84
CA GLU A 212 -21.32 15.82 0.92
C GLU A 212 -21.62 16.81 -0.25
N PRO A 213 -22.77 16.64 -0.95
CA PRO A 213 -23.03 17.25 -2.27
C PRO A 213 -23.13 18.78 -2.34
N GLU A 214 -22.92 19.53 -1.26
CA GLU A 214 -23.15 20.99 -1.25
C GLU A 214 -21.91 21.88 -1.03
N LYS A 215 -20.74 21.36 -0.60
CA LYS A 215 -19.58 22.25 -0.30
C LYS A 215 -18.16 21.73 -0.56
N GLU A 216 -17.94 20.46 -0.91
CA GLU A 216 -16.58 19.92 -0.93
C GLU A 216 -16.10 19.43 -2.30
N LYS A 217 -14.77 19.33 -2.41
CA LYS A 217 -14.07 18.84 -3.60
C LYS A 217 -14.41 17.36 -3.82
N VAL A 218 -14.60 16.98 -5.08
CA VAL A 218 -14.80 15.57 -5.45
C VAL A 218 -13.46 14.87 -5.40
N TYR A 219 -13.41 13.69 -4.77
CA TYR A 219 -12.22 12.85 -4.74
C TYR A 219 -12.40 11.61 -5.62
N SER A 220 -11.37 11.30 -6.40
CA SER A 220 -11.23 10.05 -7.14
C SER A 220 -10.30 9.12 -6.37
N THR A 221 -10.76 7.91 -6.11
CA THR A 221 -10.02 6.88 -5.38
C THR A 221 -9.85 5.66 -6.26
N CYS A 222 -8.65 5.09 -6.30
CA CYS A 222 -8.43 3.80 -6.94
C CYS A 222 -7.74 2.80 -6.02
N GLN A 223 -8.01 1.51 -6.24
CA GLN A 223 -7.21 0.42 -5.71
C GLN A 223 -6.17 0.03 -6.77
N VAL A 224 -4.91 -0.09 -6.36
CA VAL A 224 -3.81 -0.49 -7.24
C VAL A 224 -3.08 -1.71 -6.70
N ALA A 225 -2.73 -2.62 -7.61
CA ALA A 225 -1.89 -3.77 -7.37
C ALA A 225 -0.48 -3.56 -7.92
N PHE A 226 0.53 -3.98 -7.17
CA PHE A 226 1.93 -4.10 -7.61
C PHE A 226 2.66 -5.15 -6.77
N LEU A 227 3.86 -5.55 -7.17
CA LEU A 227 4.73 -6.43 -6.38
C LEU A 227 5.88 -5.62 -5.79
N ALA A 228 6.06 -5.73 -4.47
CA ALA A 228 7.12 -5.04 -3.73
C ALA A 228 8.25 -6.01 -3.35
N ASP A 229 9.47 -5.47 -3.29
CA ASP A 229 10.66 -6.16 -2.77
C ASP A 229 11.09 -5.41 -1.50
N VAL A 230 10.92 -6.05 -0.35
CA VAL A 230 11.39 -5.54 0.94
C VAL A 230 12.33 -6.56 1.55
N GLU A 231 13.57 -6.14 1.80
CA GLU A 231 14.60 -6.98 2.42
C GLU A 231 14.30 -7.20 3.90
N ALA A 232 14.79 -8.30 4.46
CA ALA A 232 14.67 -8.63 5.87
C ALA A 232 15.16 -7.49 6.78
N GLY A 233 14.30 -7.02 7.70
CA GLY A 233 14.61 -5.89 8.59
C GLY A 233 14.71 -4.53 7.89
N GLY A 234 14.37 -4.48 6.60
CA GLY A 234 14.60 -3.34 5.71
C GLY A 234 13.38 -2.48 5.44
N LYS A 235 13.57 -1.47 4.57
CA LYS A 235 12.50 -0.60 4.07
C LYS A 235 12.52 -0.55 2.55
N GLY A 236 11.34 -0.58 1.94
CA GLY A 236 11.14 -0.32 0.51
C GLY A 236 10.39 1.00 0.30
N PHE A 237 10.93 1.88 -0.54
CA PHE A 237 10.32 3.17 -0.89
C PHE A 237 9.68 3.09 -2.27
N TYR A 238 8.40 3.44 -2.35
CA TYR A 238 7.61 3.35 -3.58
C TYR A 238 6.92 4.67 -3.89
N GLY A 239 7.28 5.28 -5.02
CA GLY A 239 6.62 6.48 -5.52
C GLY A 239 5.41 6.13 -6.38
N PHE A 240 4.29 6.77 -6.11
CA PHE A 240 3.04 6.69 -6.86
C PHE A 240 2.91 8.00 -7.62
N PHE A 241 3.09 7.99 -8.93
CA PHE A 241 3.10 9.18 -9.79
C PHE A 241 1.82 9.24 -10.61
N TYR A 242 1.17 10.41 -10.65
CA TYR A 242 -0.07 10.65 -11.41
C TYR A 242 -0.20 12.12 -11.86
N GLY A 243 -1.30 12.45 -12.56
CA GLY A 243 -1.56 13.81 -13.07
C GLY A 243 -0.85 14.12 -14.37
N ASN A 244 -0.87 13.17 -15.31
CA ASN A 244 -0.41 13.38 -16.68
C ASN A 244 -1.54 13.08 -17.66
N PRO A 245 -2.32 14.08 -18.09
CA PRO A 245 -3.49 13.86 -18.97
C PRO A 245 -3.12 13.27 -20.35
N GLU A 246 -1.86 13.41 -20.76
CA GLU A 246 -1.35 12.88 -22.04
C GLU A 246 -0.79 11.45 -21.91
N ALA A 247 -0.85 10.85 -20.71
CA ALA A 247 -0.35 9.51 -20.48
C ALA A 247 -1.16 8.45 -21.24
N LYS A 248 -0.44 7.45 -21.75
CA LYS A 248 -1.04 6.23 -22.32
C LYS A 248 -1.13 5.15 -21.24
N ALA A 249 -2.09 4.26 -21.36
CA ALA A 249 -2.15 3.07 -20.50
C ALA A 249 -0.85 2.26 -20.62
N SER A 250 -0.30 1.85 -19.47
CA SER A 250 0.88 0.99 -19.44
C SER A 250 0.57 -0.39 -20.02
N SER A 251 1.56 -0.98 -20.67
CA SER A 251 1.53 -2.36 -21.14
C SER A 251 2.75 -3.07 -20.58
N TYR A 252 2.56 -3.80 -19.49
CA TYR A 252 3.65 -4.57 -18.86
C TYR A 252 3.63 -6.02 -19.37
N PRO A 253 4.79 -6.59 -19.72
CA PRO A 253 4.88 -8.02 -20.01
C PRO A 253 4.50 -8.80 -18.77
N THR A 254 3.78 -9.91 -18.91
CA THR A 254 3.30 -10.72 -17.79
C THR A 254 3.38 -12.21 -18.12
N ASP A 255 3.67 -13.03 -17.12
CA ASP A 255 3.48 -14.49 -17.19
C ASP A 255 2.04 -14.90 -16.86
N LEU A 256 1.24 -13.98 -16.32
CA LEU A 256 -0.13 -14.24 -15.87
C LEU A 256 -1.12 -14.13 -17.04
N THR A 257 -1.92 -15.17 -17.21
CA THR A 257 -2.94 -15.23 -18.26
C THR A 257 -4.28 -15.71 -17.71
N LEU A 258 -5.35 -15.14 -18.26
CA LEU A 258 -6.73 -15.60 -18.07
C LEU A 258 -7.25 -16.06 -19.43
N SER A 259 -7.74 -17.29 -19.50
CA SER A 259 -8.39 -17.85 -20.69
C SER A 259 -9.70 -18.53 -20.31
N GLU A 260 -10.56 -18.73 -21.29
CA GLU A 260 -11.82 -19.45 -21.11
C GLU A 260 -11.96 -20.52 -22.19
N LYS A 261 -12.32 -21.74 -21.78
CA LYS A 261 -12.56 -22.86 -22.69
C LYS A 261 -13.69 -23.72 -22.12
N ASP A 262 -14.68 -24.03 -22.95
CA ASP A 262 -15.83 -24.86 -22.59
C ASP A 262 -16.58 -24.36 -21.33
N GLY A 263 -16.65 -23.03 -21.16
CA GLY A 263 -17.25 -22.35 -19.99
C GLY A 263 -16.40 -22.38 -18.71
N MET A 264 -15.26 -23.07 -18.72
CA MET A 264 -14.32 -23.11 -17.61
C MET A 264 -13.24 -22.03 -17.81
N LYS A 265 -13.07 -21.19 -16.79
CA LYS A 265 -12.01 -20.17 -16.76
C LYS A 265 -10.72 -20.78 -16.24
N TRP A 266 -9.62 -20.46 -16.88
CA TRP A 266 -8.28 -20.92 -16.53
C TRP A 266 -7.39 -19.71 -16.26
N ILE A 267 -6.81 -19.66 -15.07
CA ILE A 267 -5.80 -18.67 -14.69
C ILE A 267 -4.48 -19.39 -14.54
N GLU A 268 -3.43 -18.90 -15.20
CA GLU A 268 -2.12 -19.51 -15.11
C GLU A 268 -0.99 -18.50 -15.16
N ASN A 269 0.10 -18.81 -14.47
CA ASN A 269 1.37 -18.10 -14.51
C ASN A 269 2.53 -19.10 -14.71
N ASP A 270 3.77 -18.72 -14.45
CA ASP A 270 4.90 -19.65 -14.59
C ASP A 270 4.90 -20.82 -13.59
N PHE A 271 4.16 -20.72 -12.49
CA PHE A 271 4.18 -21.68 -11.38
C PHE A 271 3.00 -22.64 -11.41
N TYR A 272 1.81 -22.14 -11.76
CA TYR A 272 0.58 -22.91 -11.71
C TYR A 272 -0.34 -22.69 -12.90
N LYS A 273 -1.31 -23.58 -13.02
CA LYS A 273 -2.53 -23.42 -13.80
C LYS A 273 -3.71 -23.82 -12.92
N ILE A 274 -4.71 -22.96 -12.83
CA ILE A 274 -5.86 -23.11 -11.94
C ILE A 274 -7.13 -22.96 -12.76
N SER A 275 -8.08 -23.86 -12.57
CA SER A 275 -9.42 -23.79 -13.18
C SER A 275 -10.45 -23.27 -12.18
N LEU A 276 -11.37 -22.43 -12.64
CA LEU A 276 -12.57 -22.04 -11.90
C LEU A 276 -13.80 -22.80 -12.39
N HIS A 277 -14.60 -23.31 -11.46
CA HIS A 277 -15.80 -24.07 -11.75
C HIS A 277 -16.81 -23.19 -12.51
N PRO A 278 -17.39 -23.66 -13.64
CA PRO A 278 -18.17 -22.83 -14.56
C PRO A 278 -19.44 -22.23 -13.93
N LYS A 279 -19.99 -22.87 -12.90
CA LYS A 279 -21.23 -22.43 -12.25
C LYS A 279 -20.98 -21.49 -11.07
N SER A 280 -20.13 -21.92 -10.15
CA SER A 280 -19.93 -21.23 -8.86
C SER A 280 -18.76 -20.26 -8.86
N GLY A 281 -17.83 -20.38 -9.81
CA GLY A 281 -16.58 -19.61 -9.82
C GLY A 281 -15.55 -20.07 -8.78
N GLN A 282 -15.82 -21.14 -8.02
CA GLN A 282 -14.89 -21.75 -7.06
C GLN A 282 -13.67 -22.36 -7.75
N ILE A 283 -12.52 -22.40 -7.07
CA ILE A 283 -11.36 -23.16 -7.56
C ILE A 283 -11.76 -24.63 -7.71
N ASN A 284 -11.67 -25.15 -8.93
CA ASN A 284 -12.04 -26.51 -9.30
C ASN A 284 -10.84 -27.45 -9.45
N GLY A 285 -9.67 -26.88 -9.73
CA GLY A 285 -8.46 -27.63 -10.02
C GLY A 285 -7.24 -26.77 -9.86
N PHE A 286 -6.17 -27.35 -9.33
CA PHE A 286 -4.87 -26.71 -9.14
C PHE A 286 -3.78 -27.59 -9.73
N TYR A 287 -3.03 -27.07 -10.69
CA TYR A 287 -1.96 -27.79 -11.37
C TYR A 287 -0.64 -27.04 -11.23
N THR A 288 0.40 -27.71 -10.76
CA THR A 288 1.77 -27.19 -10.71
C THR A 288 2.45 -27.34 -12.08
N LYS A 289 3.22 -26.32 -12.47
CA LYS A 289 4.07 -26.34 -13.68
C LYS A 289 5.53 -26.66 -13.39
N LYS A 290 5.98 -26.46 -12.15
CA LYS A 290 7.41 -26.52 -11.79
C LYS A 290 7.79 -27.65 -10.83
N PHE A 291 6.86 -28.11 -9.99
CA PHE A 291 7.21 -28.94 -8.83
C PHE A 291 7.03 -30.46 -9.05
N ALA A 292 6.10 -30.88 -9.92
CA ALA A 292 5.73 -32.29 -10.04
C ALA A 292 6.81 -33.18 -10.70
N LYS A 293 6.96 -34.40 -10.17
CA LYS A 293 7.83 -35.48 -10.63
C LYS A 293 6.99 -36.56 -11.36
N GLY A 294 6.46 -36.25 -12.53
CA GLY A 294 5.72 -37.21 -13.35
C GLY A 294 4.53 -36.62 -14.10
N ASP A 295 3.59 -37.50 -14.48
CA ASP A 295 2.40 -37.14 -15.27
C ASP A 295 1.28 -36.54 -14.41
N LYS A 296 1.17 -36.94 -13.15
CA LYS A 296 0.27 -36.31 -12.18
C LYS A 296 0.87 -34.97 -11.75
N LYS A 297 0.15 -33.89 -12.07
CA LYS A 297 0.65 -32.52 -11.91
C LYS A 297 -0.28 -31.63 -11.10
N GLY A 298 -1.31 -32.18 -10.48
CA GLY A 298 -2.30 -31.36 -9.81
C GLY A 298 -3.36 -32.15 -9.06
N LEU A 299 -4.23 -31.37 -8.45
CA LEU A 299 -5.40 -31.77 -7.69
C LEU A 299 -6.60 -31.27 -8.48
N TYR A 300 -7.61 -32.12 -8.60
CA TYR A 300 -8.80 -31.83 -9.38
C TYR A 300 -9.91 -32.75 -8.94
N ASN A 301 -11.07 -32.16 -8.67
CA ASN A 301 -12.24 -32.92 -8.28
C ASN A 301 -13.30 -32.84 -9.41
N GLU A 302 -13.72 -34.02 -9.89
CA GLU A 302 -14.71 -34.18 -10.97
C GLU A 302 -16.13 -33.90 -10.50
N THR A 303 -16.40 -34.07 -9.20
CA THR A 303 -17.76 -34.05 -8.64
C THR A 303 -18.09 -32.68 -8.05
N TYR A 304 -17.13 -32.07 -7.36
CA TYR A 304 -17.30 -30.81 -6.65
C TYR A 304 -16.06 -29.92 -6.83
N PRO A 305 -16.17 -28.59 -6.70
CA PRO A 305 -14.99 -27.73 -6.65
C PRO A 305 -14.04 -28.11 -5.51
N LEU A 306 -12.72 -27.97 -5.73
CA LEU A 306 -11.71 -28.17 -4.69
C LEU A 306 -11.95 -27.22 -3.51
N HIS A 307 -12.10 -25.91 -3.77
CA HIS A 307 -12.45 -24.95 -2.73
C HIS A 307 -13.97 -24.95 -2.54
N TYR A 308 -14.42 -25.54 -1.44
CA TYR A 308 -15.83 -25.90 -1.24
C TYR A 308 -16.62 -24.82 -0.48
N ASN A 309 -15.98 -24.19 0.50
CA ASN A 309 -16.60 -23.22 1.39
C ASN A 309 -16.29 -21.75 0.99
N PRO A 310 -16.87 -20.73 1.66
CA PRO A 310 -17.69 -20.75 2.88
C PRO A 310 -18.98 -21.58 2.88
N ASP A 311 -19.35 -22.15 4.04
CA ASP A 311 -20.58 -22.93 4.18
C ASP A 311 -21.16 -22.94 5.60
N VAL A 312 -22.44 -23.30 5.67
CA VAL A 312 -23.17 -23.48 6.93
C VAL A 312 -24.08 -24.70 6.86
N TRP A 313 -24.15 -25.44 7.96
CA TRP A 313 -25.15 -26.48 8.16
C TRP A 313 -26.14 -26.06 9.26
N PRO A 314 -27.27 -25.43 8.92
CA PRO A 314 -28.26 -25.05 9.91
C PRO A 314 -29.02 -26.25 10.44
N ARG A 315 -29.43 -26.20 11.71
CA ARG A 315 -30.22 -27.27 12.32
C ARG A 315 -31.58 -27.41 11.61
N GLY A 316 -31.86 -28.60 11.08
CA GLY A 316 -33.13 -28.92 10.42
C GLY A 316 -33.23 -28.43 8.97
N ARG A 317 -32.14 -27.94 8.37
CA ARG A 317 -32.06 -27.51 6.97
C ARG A 317 -30.93 -28.22 6.22
N ASN A 318 -30.95 -28.09 4.91
CA ASN A 318 -29.85 -28.55 4.05
C ASN A 318 -28.59 -27.74 4.34
N TRP A 319 -27.44 -28.40 4.19
CA TRP A 319 -26.13 -27.76 4.22
C TRP A 319 -25.98 -26.84 3.02
N SER A 320 -25.69 -25.56 3.23
CA SER A 320 -25.56 -24.57 2.16
C SER A 320 -24.11 -24.17 1.96
N HIS A 321 -23.62 -24.23 0.71
CA HIS A 321 -22.24 -23.89 0.36
C HIS A 321 -22.22 -22.82 -0.74
N VAL A 322 -21.18 -22.02 -0.79
CA VAL A 322 -20.90 -21.17 -1.96
C VAL A 322 -20.57 -21.98 -3.21
N SER A 323 -20.13 -23.24 -3.09
CA SER A 323 -19.92 -24.14 -4.24
C SER A 323 -21.23 -24.51 -4.93
N ASP A 324 -22.38 -24.39 -4.25
CA ASP A 324 -23.70 -24.66 -4.79
C ASP A 324 -24.29 -23.49 -5.60
N TRP A 325 -23.60 -22.34 -5.63
CA TRP A 325 -23.99 -21.22 -6.51
C TRP A 325 -24.01 -21.64 -7.98
N ASN A 326 -25.07 -21.26 -8.69
CA ASN A 326 -25.26 -21.59 -10.10
C ASN A 326 -26.28 -20.64 -10.76
N PRO A 327 -25.86 -19.44 -11.22
CA PRO A 327 -24.58 -18.78 -10.94
C PRO A 327 -24.55 -18.12 -9.54
N PRO A 328 -23.40 -17.56 -9.09
CA PRO A 328 -23.40 -16.66 -7.94
C PRO A 328 -24.26 -15.41 -8.22
N PRO A 329 -24.91 -14.82 -7.20
CA PRO A 329 -25.74 -13.63 -7.36
C PRO A 329 -24.98 -12.45 -7.97
N ASN A 330 -23.72 -12.25 -7.54
CA ASN A 330 -22.84 -11.24 -8.07
C ASN A 330 -21.47 -11.83 -8.38
N VAL A 331 -20.86 -11.37 -9.47
CA VAL A 331 -19.52 -11.76 -9.89
C VAL A 331 -18.81 -10.57 -10.52
N SER A 332 -17.52 -10.41 -10.21
CA SER A 332 -16.62 -9.49 -10.88
C SER A 332 -15.31 -10.18 -11.20
N THR A 333 -14.71 -9.86 -12.34
CA THR A 333 -13.38 -10.35 -12.71
C THR A 333 -12.60 -9.22 -13.34
N THR A 334 -11.54 -8.80 -12.66
CA THR A 334 -10.58 -7.84 -13.19
C THR A 334 -9.32 -8.60 -13.59
N ALA A 335 -8.83 -8.40 -14.80
CA ALA A 335 -7.64 -9.08 -15.30
C ALA A 335 -6.67 -8.05 -15.91
N GLY A 336 -5.40 -8.19 -15.58
CA GLY A 336 -4.35 -7.36 -16.14
C GLY A 336 -2.97 -7.95 -15.89
N PRO A 337 -1.91 -7.19 -16.19
CA PRO A 337 -0.56 -7.73 -16.24
C PRO A 337 0.08 -7.99 -14.87
N VAL A 338 -0.51 -7.50 -13.77
CA VAL A 338 -0.02 -7.73 -12.41
C VAL A 338 -0.83 -8.79 -11.69
N CYS A 339 -2.16 -8.71 -11.80
CA CYS A 339 -3.04 -9.65 -11.14
C CYS A 339 -4.35 -9.90 -11.89
N VAL A 340 -4.93 -11.06 -11.59
CA VAL A 340 -6.32 -11.38 -11.88
C VAL A 340 -7.04 -11.47 -10.54
N VAL A 341 -8.10 -10.67 -10.39
CA VAL A 341 -8.97 -10.68 -9.21
C VAL A 341 -10.32 -11.24 -9.62
N HIS A 342 -10.71 -12.37 -9.02
CA HIS A 342 -12.01 -12.98 -9.24
C HIS A 342 -12.82 -12.93 -7.95
N ARG A 343 -13.86 -12.08 -7.94
CA ARG A 343 -14.72 -11.82 -6.79
C ARG A 343 -16.12 -12.32 -7.06
N ARG A 344 -16.74 -12.94 -6.05
CA ARG A 344 -18.14 -13.36 -6.06
C ARG A 344 -18.76 -13.15 -4.69
N TRP A 345 -20.01 -12.71 -4.66
CA TRP A 345 -20.67 -12.41 -3.39
C TRP A 345 -22.19 -12.49 -3.50
N GLY A 346 -22.83 -12.66 -2.34
CA GLY A 346 -24.27 -12.69 -2.18
C GLY A 346 -24.71 -13.69 -1.10
N PRO A 347 -26.02 -13.91 -0.96
CA PRO A 347 -26.56 -14.84 0.01
C PRO A 347 -26.20 -16.29 -0.33
N LEU A 348 -26.02 -17.12 0.70
CA LEU A 348 -25.88 -18.57 0.52
C LEU A 348 -27.17 -19.16 -0.09
N PRO A 349 -27.08 -20.11 -1.05
CA PRO A 349 -28.22 -20.61 -1.83
C PRO A 349 -29.43 -21.09 -1.02
N TRP A 350 -29.20 -21.74 0.12
CA TRP A 350 -30.25 -22.32 0.96
C TRP A 350 -30.28 -21.72 2.37
N THR A 351 -29.44 -20.72 2.65
CA THR A 351 -29.39 -19.99 3.92
C THR A 351 -29.18 -18.49 3.65
N PRO A 352 -30.20 -17.80 3.08
CA PRO A 352 -30.06 -16.38 2.69
C PRO A 352 -29.86 -15.43 3.87
N GLU A 353 -30.01 -15.91 5.10
CA GLU A 353 -29.66 -15.20 6.34
C GLU A 353 -28.15 -14.92 6.46
N ILE A 354 -27.32 -15.58 5.63
CA ILE A 354 -25.87 -15.36 5.59
C ILE A 354 -25.48 -14.82 4.22
N GLU A 355 -24.94 -13.60 4.23
CA GLU A 355 -24.24 -13.01 3.10
C GLU A 355 -22.79 -13.51 3.08
N THR A 356 -22.27 -13.84 1.91
CA THR A 356 -20.92 -14.38 1.77
C THR A 356 -20.20 -13.70 0.63
N GLU A 357 -18.89 -13.58 0.78
CA GLU A 357 -17.98 -13.13 -0.28
C GLU A 357 -16.79 -14.06 -0.37
N VAL A 358 -16.34 -14.31 -1.60
CA VAL A 358 -15.06 -14.96 -1.87
C VAL A 358 -14.31 -14.22 -2.96
N VAL A 359 -13.07 -13.84 -2.66
CA VAL A 359 -12.15 -13.15 -3.57
C VAL A 359 -10.90 -13.99 -3.75
N TYR A 360 -10.52 -14.21 -5.01
CA TYR A 360 -9.24 -14.79 -5.37
C TYR A 360 -8.36 -13.75 -6.03
N HIS A 361 -7.13 -13.63 -5.52
CA HIS A 361 -6.10 -12.82 -6.12
C HIS A 361 -4.99 -13.72 -6.66
N PHE A 362 -4.86 -13.75 -7.97
CA PHE A 362 -3.79 -14.44 -8.69
C PHE A 362 -2.78 -13.39 -9.13
N PHE A 363 -1.52 -13.51 -8.70
CA PHE A 363 -0.48 -12.56 -9.07
C PHE A 363 0.50 -13.16 -10.07
N ARG A 364 1.05 -12.29 -10.94
CA ARG A 364 2.21 -12.63 -11.78
C ARG A 364 3.37 -13.12 -10.90
N GLU A 365 4.22 -13.98 -11.43
CA GLU A 365 5.51 -14.35 -10.81
C GLU A 365 5.45 -14.89 -9.35
N THR A 366 4.29 -15.33 -8.87
CA THR A 366 4.10 -15.87 -7.51
C THR A 366 3.61 -17.33 -7.54
N PRO A 367 4.02 -18.17 -6.59
CA PRO A 367 3.64 -19.58 -6.56
C PRO A 367 2.34 -19.86 -5.77
N TYR A 368 1.60 -18.83 -5.35
CA TYR A 368 0.43 -18.94 -4.48
C TYR A 368 -0.73 -18.07 -4.95
N VAL A 369 -1.90 -18.29 -4.35
CA VAL A 369 -3.12 -17.50 -4.57
C VAL A 369 -3.57 -16.98 -3.22
N LEU A 370 -3.89 -15.69 -3.14
CA LEU A 370 -4.51 -15.14 -1.94
C LEU A 370 -6.02 -15.34 -2.05
N VAL A 371 -6.59 -15.89 -0.97
CA VAL A 371 -8.02 -16.15 -0.84
C VAL A 371 -8.54 -15.34 0.33
N GLU A 372 -9.49 -14.47 0.06
CA GLU A 372 -10.24 -13.75 1.08
C GLU A 372 -11.69 -14.26 1.04
N SER A 373 -12.24 -14.58 2.20
CA SER A 373 -13.63 -15.02 2.29
C SER A 373 -14.30 -14.56 3.57
N THR A 374 -15.50 -14.00 3.43
CA THR A 374 -16.29 -13.48 4.56
C THR A 374 -17.65 -14.19 4.63
N MET A 375 -18.19 -14.25 5.84
CA MET A 375 -19.55 -14.68 6.13
C MET A 375 -20.18 -13.69 7.09
N ASP A 376 -21.20 -12.96 6.65
CA ASP A 376 -21.94 -12.01 7.46
C ASP A 376 -23.32 -12.57 7.78
N ILE A 377 -23.50 -12.99 9.04
CA ILE A 377 -24.76 -13.53 9.55
C ILE A 377 -25.70 -12.35 9.84
N GLN A 378 -26.69 -12.14 8.98
CA GLN A 378 -27.63 -11.02 9.05
C GLN A 378 -28.76 -11.27 10.06
N ASP A 379 -29.18 -12.53 10.20
CA ASP A 379 -30.25 -12.96 11.10
C ASP A 379 -29.78 -14.13 11.98
N ASP A 380 -30.40 -14.28 13.16
CA ASP A 380 -30.11 -15.37 14.09
C ASP A 380 -30.33 -16.75 13.44
N ILE A 381 -29.29 -17.58 13.47
CA ILE A 381 -29.35 -18.97 13.00
C ILE A 381 -28.79 -19.93 14.04
N VAL A 382 -29.37 -21.13 14.11
CA VAL A 382 -28.81 -22.24 14.89
C VAL A 382 -28.11 -23.18 13.94
N ALA A 383 -26.78 -23.23 14.00
CA ALA A 383 -25.95 -24.05 13.12
C ALA A 383 -25.35 -25.28 13.83
N ASN A 384 -25.32 -26.41 13.14
CA ASN A 384 -24.54 -27.59 13.48
C ASN A 384 -23.07 -27.41 13.09
N ALA A 385 -22.80 -26.67 12.01
CA ALA A 385 -21.46 -26.34 11.52
C ALA A 385 -21.46 -24.99 10.79
N LEU A 386 -20.35 -24.26 10.91
CA LEU A 386 -20.03 -23.03 10.19
C LEU A 386 -18.56 -23.12 9.79
N ARG A 387 -18.25 -23.02 8.49
CA ARG A 387 -16.89 -23.29 7.99
C ARG A 387 -16.47 -22.26 6.96
N ASN A 388 -15.25 -21.80 7.10
CA ASN A 388 -14.56 -20.89 6.21
C ASN A 388 -13.11 -21.37 6.17
N GLU A 389 -12.54 -21.70 4.99
CA GLU A 389 -11.27 -22.44 4.75
C GLU A 389 -11.36 -23.98 4.69
N GLU A 390 -11.93 -24.52 3.60
CA GLU A 390 -11.99 -25.96 3.31
C GLU A 390 -11.55 -26.26 1.88
N VAL A 391 -10.67 -27.24 1.74
CA VAL A 391 -10.35 -27.87 0.46
C VAL A 391 -10.73 -29.34 0.48
N VAL A 392 -11.49 -29.77 -0.53
CA VAL A 392 -11.98 -31.14 -0.67
C VAL A 392 -11.11 -31.87 -1.68
N VAL A 393 -10.43 -32.92 -1.20
CA VAL A 393 -9.67 -33.85 -2.04
C VAL A 393 -10.12 -35.29 -1.79
N HIS A 394 -9.84 -36.16 -2.75
CA HIS A 394 -9.95 -37.60 -2.62
C HIS A 394 -8.61 -38.19 -2.12
N PRO A 395 -8.46 -38.45 -0.81
CA PRO A 395 -7.18 -38.87 -0.26
C PRO A 395 -6.63 -40.14 -0.91
N GLU A 396 -7.47 -41.08 -1.32
CA GLU A 396 -7.00 -42.33 -1.94
C GLU A 396 -6.32 -42.16 -3.31
N THR A 397 -6.56 -41.05 -4.00
CA THR A 397 -6.08 -40.82 -5.37
C THR A 397 -5.28 -39.52 -5.53
N GLU A 398 -5.46 -38.56 -4.62
CA GLU A 398 -4.94 -37.21 -4.77
C GLU A 398 -3.75 -36.89 -3.87
N ILE A 399 -3.66 -37.46 -2.66
CA ILE A 399 -2.62 -37.15 -1.67
C ILE A 399 -2.15 -38.41 -0.96
N ASP A 400 -0.90 -38.47 -0.51
CA ASP A 400 -0.37 -39.57 0.30
C ASP A 400 0.07 -39.12 1.70
N SER A 401 0.14 -37.81 1.94
CA SER A 401 0.67 -37.22 3.16
C SER A 401 -0.09 -35.97 3.58
N VAL A 402 -0.14 -35.75 4.89
CA VAL A 402 -0.74 -34.56 5.50
C VAL A 402 0.19 -33.97 6.55
N GLY A 403 0.14 -32.65 6.72
CA GLY A 403 0.89 -31.99 7.78
C GLY A 403 0.30 -30.70 8.28
N TRP A 404 0.69 -30.31 9.49
CA TRP A 404 0.30 -29.07 10.12
C TRP A 404 1.29 -28.72 11.24
N LYS A 405 1.28 -27.45 11.65
CA LYS A 405 2.06 -27.00 12.81
C LYS A 405 1.14 -26.81 14.01
N ARG A 406 1.52 -27.41 15.13
CA ARG A 406 0.83 -27.25 16.41
C ARG A 406 1.25 -25.97 17.12
N ARG A 407 0.43 -25.53 18.08
CA ARG A 407 0.70 -24.32 18.89
C ARG A 407 2.04 -24.37 19.64
N ASN A 408 2.49 -25.55 20.05
CA ASN A 408 3.78 -25.74 20.73
C ASN A 408 5.00 -25.69 19.77
N GLY A 409 4.78 -25.45 18.47
CA GLY A 409 5.80 -25.44 17.44
C GLY A 409 6.12 -26.80 16.82
N GLU A 410 5.56 -27.90 17.34
CA GLU A 410 5.71 -29.24 16.77
C GLU A 410 5.11 -29.27 15.36
N ILE A 411 5.89 -29.73 14.39
CA ILE A 411 5.41 -30.02 13.04
C ILE A 411 4.97 -31.48 13.00
N ARG A 412 3.69 -31.69 12.70
CA ARG A 412 3.13 -33.00 12.38
C ARG A 412 3.20 -33.15 10.86
N TYR A 413 3.86 -34.20 10.40
CA TYR A 413 3.83 -34.62 9.00
C TYR A 413 3.78 -36.15 8.98
N LYS A 414 2.75 -36.71 8.35
CA LYS A 414 2.51 -38.15 8.37
C LYS A 414 1.78 -38.61 7.11
N PRO A 415 1.81 -39.92 6.80
CA PRO A 415 0.94 -40.49 5.79
C PRO A 415 -0.52 -40.11 6.01
N ALA A 416 -1.28 -39.93 4.92
CA ALA A 416 -2.71 -39.63 4.91
C ALA A 416 -3.56 -40.85 5.32
N GLU A 417 -3.26 -41.43 6.48
CA GLU A 417 -3.93 -42.57 7.07
C GLU A 417 -4.87 -42.14 8.20
N LEU A 418 -6.00 -42.84 8.32
CA LEU A 418 -6.98 -42.60 9.37
C LEU A 418 -6.37 -42.75 10.77
N GLU A 419 -6.62 -41.80 11.65
CA GLU A 419 -6.08 -41.85 13.01
C GLU A 419 -6.93 -42.79 13.89
N PRO A 420 -6.34 -43.88 14.42
CA PRO A 420 -7.08 -44.81 15.26
C PRO A 420 -7.67 -44.12 16.48
N GLY A 421 -8.97 -44.31 16.71
CA GLY A 421 -9.68 -43.73 17.84
C GLY A 421 -10.32 -42.37 17.57
N LEU A 422 -10.09 -41.76 16.40
CA LEU A 422 -10.90 -40.62 15.95
C LEU A 422 -12.15 -41.11 15.22
N SER A 423 -13.26 -40.39 15.40
CA SER A 423 -14.52 -40.71 14.72
C SER A 423 -14.49 -40.31 13.25
N ARG A 424 -15.31 -40.96 12.41
CA ARG A 424 -15.71 -40.47 11.07
C ARG A 424 -14.57 -40.19 10.06
N GLY A 425 -13.59 -41.09 9.96
CA GLY A 425 -12.61 -41.01 8.87
C GLY A 425 -11.64 -39.81 8.97
N MET A 426 -11.35 -39.35 10.19
CA MET A 426 -10.42 -38.25 10.41
C MET A 426 -8.97 -38.70 10.29
N LEU A 427 -8.17 -37.91 9.57
CA LEU A 427 -6.71 -38.08 9.50
C LEU A 427 -5.98 -37.45 10.67
N GLY A 428 -6.61 -36.55 11.43
CA GLY A 428 -6.00 -35.86 12.56
C GLY A 428 -6.89 -34.73 13.06
N ILE A 429 -6.49 -34.13 14.18
CA ILE A 429 -7.11 -32.92 14.72
C ILE A 429 -6.08 -31.80 14.67
N VAL A 430 -6.50 -30.68 14.07
CA VAL A 430 -5.72 -29.47 13.96
C VAL A 430 -6.30 -28.44 14.93
N GLU A 431 -5.43 -27.71 15.63
CA GLU A 431 -5.87 -26.62 16.49
C GLU A 431 -6.51 -25.48 15.68
N PRO A 432 -7.51 -24.76 16.24
CA PRO A 432 -8.17 -23.67 15.51
C PRO A 432 -7.25 -22.55 15.03
N ASP A 433 -6.07 -22.40 15.63
CA ASP A 433 -5.06 -21.37 15.32
C ASP A 433 -3.78 -21.96 14.69
N ALA A 434 -3.84 -23.19 14.14
CA ALA A 434 -2.71 -23.72 13.40
C ALA A 434 -2.38 -22.78 12.22
N PRO A 435 -1.11 -22.38 12.04
CA PRO A 435 -0.73 -21.38 11.03
C PRO A 435 -0.80 -21.91 9.60
N TYR A 436 -0.72 -23.24 9.45
CA TYR A 436 -0.94 -23.89 8.16
C TYR A 436 -1.40 -25.34 8.32
N VAL A 437 -2.07 -25.82 7.27
CA VAL A 437 -2.34 -27.23 7.00
C VAL A 437 -1.90 -27.54 5.58
N CYS A 438 -1.18 -28.62 5.36
CA CYS A 438 -0.74 -29.07 4.05
C CYS A 438 -1.23 -30.47 3.72
N LEU A 439 -1.49 -30.67 2.44
CA LEU A 439 -1.85 -31.93 1.81
C LEU A 439 -0.85 -32.16 0.67
N ALA A 440 -0.19 -33.31 0.62
CA ALA A 440 0.89 -33.58 -0.32
C ALA A 440 0.75 -34.95 -0.98
N ASP A 441 1.24 -35.04 -2.20
CA ASP A 441 1.57 -36.28 -2.90
C ASP A 441 3.10 -36.32 -3.04
N ASP A 442 3.76 -36.96 -2.07
CA ASP A 442 5.22 -37.04 -2.02
C ASP A 442 5.78 -37.83 -3.20
N GLN A 443 5.04 -38.83 -3.69
CA GLN A 443 5.43 -39.59 -4.88
C GLN A 443 5.43 -38.72 -6.13
N ALA A 444 4.38 -37.92 -6.32
CA ALA A 444 4.29 -36.98 -7.43
C ALA A 444 5.08 -35.68 -7.18
N GLY A 445 5.64 -35.48 -5.98
CA GLY A 445 6.53 -34.37 -5.65
C GLY A 445 5.86 -33.01 -5.58
N PHE A 446 4.55 -32.94 -5.30
CA PHE A 446 3.83 -31.67 -5.15
C PHE A 446 2.80 -31.74 -4.01
N GLY A 447 2.33 -30.58 -3.57
CA GLY A 447 1.26 -30.47 -2.59
C GLY A 447 0.62 -29.09 -2.61
N MET A 448 -0.35 -28.90 -1.72
CA MET A 448 -0.93 -27.60 -1.42
C MET A 448 -0.95 -27.37 0.08
N ALA A 449 -0.91 -26.11 0.47
CA ALA A 449 -1.07 -25.70 1.86
C ALA A 449 -2.04 -24.52 1.95
N GLY A 450 -2.97 -24.59 2.90
CA GLY A 450 -3.66 -23.42 3.40
C GLY A 450 -2.77 -22.75 4.44
N ILE A 451 -2.43 -21.50 4.22
CA ILE A 451 -1.64 -20.68 5.15
C ILE A 451 -2.54 -19.55 5.61
N ARG A 452 -2.65 -19.41 6.94
CA ARG A 452 -3.40 -18.31 7.55
C ARG A 452 -2.44 -17.14 7.76
N LEU A 453 -2.79 -15.99 7.16
CA LEU A 453 -2.01 -14.76 7.20
C LEU A 453 -2.38 -13.89 8.40
#